data_AF-A0A3A4KEW4-F1
#
_entry.id   AF-A0A3A4KEW4-F1
#
_cell.length_a   1.000
_cell.length_b   1.000
_cell.length_c   1.000
_cell.angle_alpha   90.00
_cell.angle_beta   90.00
_cell.angle_gamma   90.00
#
_symmetry.space_group_name_H-M   'P 1'
#
loop_
_entity.id
_entity.type
_entity.pdbx_description
1 polymer ?
#
loop_
_entity_poly.entity_id
_entity_poly.type
_entity_poly.pdbx_seq_one_letter_code
_entity_poly.pdbx_strand_id
1 'polypeptide(L)' 'MTPTELRRIGEALYGRQWVTAMARDLGISRRTLHRRASGARPIPETMRAELLVIAKRRWQGIEDVL' A
#
# COMPACT_ATOMS: atom_id res chain seq x y z
N MET A 1 3.22 -0.34 11.63
CA MET A 1 2.40 0.80 11.15
C MET A 1 0.97 0.62 11.64
N THR A 2 0.19 1.69 11.78
CA THR A 2 -1.22 1.64 12.18
C THR A 2 -2.14 1.50 10.96
N PRO A 3 -3.41 1.08 11.14
CA PRO A 3 -4.40 1.06 10.07
C PRO A 3 -4.61 2.44 9.42
N THR A 4 -4.56 3.51 10.22
CA THR A 4 -4.65 4.90 9.73
C THR A 4 -3.47 5.26 8.85
N GLU A 5 -2.24 4.89 9.23
CA GLU A 5 -1.05 5.10 8.40
C GLU A 5 -1.15 4.31 7.08
N LEU A 6 -1.56 3.05 7.15
CA LEU A 6 -1.75 2.20 5.97
C LEU A 6 -2.75 2.81 4.99
N ARG A 7 -3.88 3.31 5.50
CA ARG A 7 -4.90 3.99 4.70
C ARG A 7 -4.36 5.23 4.01
N ARG A 8 -3.66 6.10 4.75
CA ARG A 8 -3.06 7.33 4.18
C ARG A 8 -2.06 7.02 3.08
N ILE A 9 -1.18 6.04 3.31
CA ILE A 9 -0.21 5.59 2.29
C ILE A 9 -0.95 5.05 1.06
N GLY A 10 -2.01 4.27 1.27
CA GLY A 10 -2.79 3.73 0.17
C GLY A 10 -3.51 4.79 -0.65
N GLU A 11 -4.19 5.72 0.01
CA GLU A 11 -4.87 6.83 -0.66
C GLU A 11 -3.86 7.71 -1.42
N ALA A 12 -2.68 7.96 -0.85
CA ALA A 12 -1.61 8.71 -1.54
C ALA A 12 -1.08 7.99 -2.78
N LEU A 13 -0.87 6.68 -2.72
CA LEU A 13 -0.32 5.91 -3.84
C LEU A 13 -1.35 5.58 -4.92
N TYR A 14 -2.61 5.34 -4.56
CA TYR A 14 -3.59 4.72 -5.46
C TYR A 14 -4.94 5.46 -5.52
N GLY A 15 -5.13 6.52 -4.73
CA GLY A 15 -6.38 7.26 -4.65
C GLY A 15 -7.52 6.50 -3.97
N ARG A 16 -8.76 6.82 -4.34
CA ARG A 16 -9.97 6.35 -3.64
C ARG A 16 -10.18 4.83 -3.67
N GLN A 17 -9.63 4.13 -4.66
CA GLN A 17 -9.75 2.66 -4.80
C GLN A 17 -8.50 1.91 -4.30
N TRP A 18 -7.77 2.49 -3.34
CA TRP A 18 -6.46 2.00 -2.94
C TRP A 18 -6.40 0.54 -2.49
N VAL A 19 -7.43 0.03 -1.80
CA VAL A 19 -7.38 -1.35 -1.26
C VAL A 19 -7.24 -2.37 -2.39
N THR A 20 -7.96 -2.20 -3.50
CA THR A 20 -7.90 -3.16 -4.60
C THR A 20 -6.56 -3.09 -5.32
N ALA A 21 -6.07 -1.88 -5.61
CA ALA A 21 -4.84 -1.68 -6.35
C ALA A 21 -3.59 -2.03 -5.53
N MET A 22 -3.55 -1.63 -4.26
CA MET A 22 -2.45 -1.97 -3.35
C MET A 22 -2.38 -3.47 -3.09
N ALA A 23 -3.51 -4.15 -2.92
CA ALA A 23 -3.50 -5.60 -2.72
C ALA A 23 -2.88 -6.33 -3.91
N ARG A 24 -3.16 -5.86 -5.14
CA ARG A 24 -2.56 -6.37 -6.37
C ARG A 24 -1.04 -6.18 -6.38
N ASP A 25 -0.56 -4.97 -6.10
CA ASP A 25 0.89 -4.68 -6.12
C ASP A 25 1.66 -5.39 -5.00
N LEU A 26 1.02 -5.61 -3.85
CA LEU A 26 1.58 -6.38 -2.74
C LEU A 26 1.48 -7.90 -2.94
N GLY A 27 0.82 -8.39 -3.98
CA GLY A 27 0.62 -9.82 -4.22
C GLY A 27 -0.24 -10.52 -3.16
N ILE A 28 -1.14 -9.79 -2.49
CA ILE A 28 -2.03 -10.34 -1.45
C ILE A 28 -3.50 -10.20 -1.84
N SER A 29 -4.38 -10.98 -1.21
CA SER A 29 -5.81 -10.84 -1.47
C SER A 29 -6.33 -9.48 -0.97
N ARG A 30 -7.30 -8.90 -1.69
CA ARG A 30 -8.04 -7.70 -1.25
C ARG A 30 -8.62 -7.87 0.15
N ARG A 31 -9.11 -9.07 0.48
CA ARG A 31 -9.68 -9.40 1.80
C ARG A 31 -8.61 -9.36 2.91
N THR A 32 -7.39 -9.82 2.63
CA THR A 32 -6.25 -9.72 3.56
C THR A 32 -5.92 -8.27 3.85
N LEU A 33 -5.78 -7.45 2.81
CA LEU A 33 -5.47 -6.04 2.98
C LEU A 33 -6.59 -5.29 3.71
N HIS A 34 -7.85 -5.55 3.37
CA HIS A 34 -9.00 -4.96 4.05
C HIS A 34 -9.03 -5.27 5.55
N ARG A 35 -8.80 -6.54 5.96
CA ARG A 35 -8.75 -6.91 7.38
C ARG A 35 -7.64 -6.18 8.15
N ARG A 36 -6.51 -5.91 7.50
CA ARG A 36 -5.41 -5.13 8.06
C ARG A 36 -5.77 -3.65 8.17
N ALA A 37 -6.36 -3.10 7.11
CA ALA A 37 -6.84 -1.71 7.04
C ALA A 37 -7.96 -1.40 8.05
N SER A 38 -8.77 -2.40 8.42
CA SER A 38 -9.81 -2.25 9.45
C SER A 38 -9.30 -2.51 10.87
N GLY A 39 -8.02 -2.84 11.05
CA GLY A 39 -7.46 -3.23 12.36
C GLY A 39 -7.86 -4.64 12.83
N ALA A 40 -8.61 -5.41 12.04
CA ALA A 40 -9.04 -6.77 12.40
C ALA A 40 -7.89 -7.80 12.35
N ARG A 41 -6.77 -7.45 11.71
CA ARG A 41 -5.52 -8.22 11.77
C ARG A 41 -4.31 -7.27 11.89
N PRO A 42 -3.25 -7.68 12.59
CA PRO A 42 -2.01 -6.91 12.66
C PRO A 42 -1.41 -6.73 11.26
N ILE A 43 -0.79 -5.57 11.06
CA ILE A 43 -0.04 -5.25 9.86
C ILE A 43 1.40 -5.77 10.05
N PRO A 44 1.91 -6.65 9.17
CA PRO A 44 3.29 -7.13 9.25
C PRO A 44 4.28 -5.96 9.23
N GLU A 45 5.36 -6.11 9.98
CA GLU A 45 6.43 -5.10 10.03
C GLU A 45 7.06 -4.88 8.64
N THR A 46 7.16 -5.93 7.82
CA THR A 46 7.71 -5.89 6.45
C THR A 46 6.89 -5.02 5.51
N MET A 47 5.58 -4.86 5.75
CA MET A 47 4.69 -4.15 4.84
C MET A 47 5.12 -2.69 4.64
N ARG A 48 5.77 -2.06 5.63
CA ARG A 48 6.29 -0.70 5.48
C ARG A 48 7.37 -0.64 4.42
N ALA A 49 8.31 -1.60 4.44
CA ALA A 49 9.38 -1.68 3.47
C ALA A 49 8.85 -2.00 2.06
N GLU A 50 7.90 -2.94 1.96
CA GLU A 50 7.23 -3.29 0.69
C GLU A 50 6.56 -2.07 0.04
N LEU A 51 5.81 -1.27 0.81
CA LEU A 51 5.17 -0.05 0.32
C LEU A 51 6.17 1.03 -0.09
N LEU A 52 7.29 1.16 0.63
CA LEU A 52 8.36 2.10 0.26
C LEU A 52 9.02 1.70 -1.07
N VAL A 53 9.22 0.40 -1.32
CA VAL A 53 9.74 -0.08 -2.62
C VAL A 53 8.78 0.27 -3.75
N ILE A 54 7.47 0.08 -3.55
CA ILE A 54 6.46 0.47 -4.54
C ILE A 54 6.50 1.98 -4.82
N ALA A 55 6.54 2.80 -3.77
CA ALA A 55 6.60 4.25 -3.89
C ALA A 55 7.84 4.71 -4.69
N LYS A 56 9.02 4.18 -4.35
CA LYS A 56 10.28 4.48 -5.05
C LYS A 56 10.23 4.08 -6.52
N ARG A 57 9.70 2.89 -6.84
CA ARG A 57 9.58 2.44 -8.24
C ARG A 57 8.71 3.39 -9.06
N ARG A 58 7.61 3.89 -8.49
CA ARG A 58 6.73 4.84 -9.17
C ARG A 58 7.37 6.20 -9.35
N TRP A 59 8.10 6.68 -8.34
CA TRP A 59 8.86 7.92 -8.43
C TRP A 59 9.92 7.84 -9.53
N GLN A 60 10.69 6.75 -9.57
CA GLN A 60 11.67 6.49 -10.63
C GLN A 60 11.02 6.58 -12.02
N GLY A 61 9.86 5.95 -12.23
CA GLY A 61 9.16 6.03 -13.51
C GLY A 61 8.61 7.41 -13.86
N ILE A 62 8.47 8.32 -12.89
CA ILE A 62 8.18 9.74 -13.15
C ILE A 62 9.47 10.46 -13.54
N GLU A 63 10.55 10.27 -12.79
CA GLU A 63 11.87 10.85 -13.09
C GLU A 63 12.37 10.46 -14.49
N ASP A 64 12.15 9.22 -14.93
CA ASP A 64 12.57 8.74 -16.25
C ASP A 64 11.86 9.47 -17.43
N VAL A 65 10.79 10.22 -17.17
CA VAL A 65 9.98 10.94 -18.17
C VAL A 65 10.11 12.47 -18.06
N LEU A 66 10.74 12.97 -16.99
CA LEU A 66 11.04 14.40 -16.78
C LEU A 66 12.36 14.80 -17.45
#